data_AF-A0A8T3QXJ4-F1
#
_entry.id   AF-A0A8T3QXJ4-F1
#
_cell.length_a   1.000
_cell.length_b   1.000
_cell.length_c   1.000
_cell.angle_alpha   90.00
_cell.angle_beta   90.00
_cell.angle_gamma   90.00
#
_symmetry.space_group_name_H-M   'P 1'
#
loop_
_entity.id
_entity.type
_entity.pdbx_description
1 polymer ?
#
loop_
_entity_poly.entity_id
_entity_poly.type
_entity_poly.pdbx_seq_one_letter_code
_entity_poly.pdbx_strand_id
1 'polypeptide(L)'
;ALVAAGPILDALLRDPVYRLHLAARGDRQEVMLGYSDSNKESGFLAAAWILHQAQSALAEVARRQGVELTLFHGRGGAIGRGGGPSNRAILGSAPGSVDGRLKLTEQGEVVTANYADPVIARRHLEQLTGAVLIASTDEHDAAARAALEAGAPILAELSATARAAYRALVHDDPGFAGFFREITPISELSDLRLGSRPAARGRQGGAAAPSIDSLRAIPWTFAWSQARINLPGWYGLGGALETYRVAHGDTGLAEIARLYQSWPFLASVLDNAEMILAKADMGVARRYASLTAGPESAARWERIEAEYHRTVGLLLRVTGRERLLDGVPVLQRSIALRNPYVDSLSELQVRLLARLRAMPADDPDRARVLRLVQLTVNGVAAGLQNTG
;
A
#
# COMPACT_ATOMS: atom_id res chain seq x y z
N ALA A 1 9.36 14.63 4.82
CA ALA A 1 9.54 14.13 6.19
C ALA A 1 10.43 12.89 6.24
N LEU A 2 10.04 11.76 5.63
CA LEU A 2 10.83 10.50 5.68
C LEU A 2 12.29 10.64 5.23
N VAL A 3 12.53 11.34 4.10
CA VAL A 3 13.89 11.59 3.59
C VAL A 3 14.76 12.35 4.61
N ALA A 4 14.16 13.16 5.47
CA ALA A 4 14.85 13.94 6.51
C ALA A 4 14.83 13.27 7.89
N ALA A 5 14.29 12.05 8.03
CA ALA A 5 14.06 11.43 9.33
C ALA A 5 15.36 11.21 10.12
N GLY A 6 16.42 10.72 9.46
CA GLY A 6 17.74 10.58 10.07
C GLY A 6 18.32 11.91 10.58
N PRO A 7 18.47 12.93 9.72
CA PRO A 7 18.94 14.26 10.14
C PRO A 7 18.12 14.90 11.27
N ILE A 8 16.78 14.77 11.23
CA ILE A 8 15.89 15.28 12.28
C ILE A 8 16.18 14.57 13.61
N LEU A 9 16.29 13.24 13.60
CA LEU A 9 16.61 12.47 14.80
C LEU A 9 18.00 12.83 15.33
N ASP A 10 19.01 12.93 14.47
CA ASP A 10 20.39 13.25 14.86
C ASP A 10 20.48 14.64 15.48
N ALA A 11 19.75 15.62 14.95
CA ALA A 11 19.64 16.96 15.53
C ALA A 11 18.97 16.92 16.92
N LEU A 12 17.87 16.17 17.05
CA LEU A 12 17.15 16.01 18.32
C LEU A 12 18.02 15.34 19.39
N LEU A 13 18.77 14.29 19.04
CA LEU A 13 19.63 13.55 19.96
C LEU A 13 20.88 14.33 20.40
N ARG A 14 21.29 15.34 19.63
CA ARG A 14 22.40 16.26 19.98
C ARG A 14 21.96 17.43 20.85
N ASP A 15 20.66 17.69 20.98
CA ASP A 15 20.16 18.72 21.87
C ASP A 15 20.45 18.32 23.34
N PRO A 16 21.18 19.13 24.12
CA PRO A 16 21.54 18.76 25.49
C PRO A 16 20.35 18.53 26.41
N VAL A 17 19.26 19.29 26.23
CA VAL A 17 18.04 19.16 27.05
C VAL A 17 17.33 17.85 26.71
N TYR A 18 17.21 17.54 25.43
CA TYR A 18 16.59 16.29 25.00
C TYR A 18 17.44 15.08 25.38
N ARG A 19 18.78 15.16 25.28
CA ARG A 19 19.66 14.05 25.69
C ARG A 19 19.54 13.74 27.18
N LEU A 20 19.45 14.76 28.04
CA LEU A 20 19.17 14.56 29.47
C LEU A 20 17.83 13.86 29.71
N HIS A 21 16.79 14.27 28.98
CA HIS A 21 15.48 13.62 29.04
C HIS A 21 15.55 12.15 28.62
N LEU A 22 16.29 11.83 27.56
CA LEU A 22 16.41 10.48 27.03
C LEU A 22 17.22 9.57 27.98
N ALA A 23 18.31 10.08 28.57
CA ALA A 23 19.10 9.37 29.57
C ALA A 23 18.25 9.00 30.80
N ALA A 24 17.39 9.92 31.25
CA ALA A 24 16.42 9.65 32.34
C ALA A 24 15.36 8.59 31.98
N ARG A 25 15.23 8.23 30.69
CA ARG A 25 14.30 7.21 30.17
C ARG A 25 15.01 5.97 29.64
N GLY A 26 16.28 5.78 30.01
CA GLY A 26 17.09 4.61 29.64
C GLY A 26 17.61 4.64 28.21
N ASP A 27 17.81 5.83 27.64
CA ASP A 27 18.32 6.03 26.27
C ASP A 27 17.48 5.32 25.20
N ARG A 28 16.16 5.35 25.37
CA ARG A 28 15.18 4.73 24.46
C ARG A 28 14.43 5.77 23.63
N GLN A 29 14.48 5.62 22.31
CA GLN A 29 13.76 6.46 21.37
C GLN A 29 12.76 5.63 20.56
N GLU A 30 11.52 6.12 20.47
CA GLU A 30 10.52 5.58 19.54
C GLU A 30 10.32 6.54 18.36
N VAL A 31 10.24 6.00 17.14
CA VAL A 31 9.91 6.77 15.93
C VAL A 31 8.80 6.06 15.16
N MET A 32 7.67 6.73 14.93
CA MET A 32 6.56 6.18 14.16
C MET A 32 6.74 6.41 12.66
N LEU A 33 6.52 5.35 11.87
CA LEU A 33 6.55 5.36 10.42
C LEU A 33 5.14 5.34 9.84
N GLY A 34 4.82 6.32 8.98
CA GLY A 34 3.53 6.43 8.30
C GLY A 34 3.59 5.92 6.85
N TYR A 35 2.92 4.81 6.56
CA TYR A 35 3.00 4.14 5.25
C TYR A 35 2.00 4.68 4.22
N SER A 36 0.70 4.68 4.57
CA SER A 36 -0.36 4.98 3.59
C SER A 36 -0.33 6.42 3.07
N ASP A 37 0.08 7.39 3.90
CA ASP A 37 0.22 8.78 3.45
C ASP A 37 1.36 8.95 2.44
N SER A 38 2.51 8.29 2.67
CA SER A 38 3.63 8.30 1.73
C SER A 38 3.29 7.61 0.41
N ASN A 39 2.51 6.52 0.46
CA ASN A 39 2.02 5.86 -0.73
C ASN A 39 1.14 6.78 -1.59
N LYS A 40 0.19 7.49 -0.98
CA LYS A 40 -0.66 8.45 -1.70
C LYS A 40 0.14 9.58 -2.36
N GLU A 41 1.23 10.03 -1.72
CA GLU A 41 2.07 11.13 -2.21
C GLU A 41 3.06 10.69 -3.31
N SER A 42 3.70 9.53 -3.14
CA SER A 42 4.85 9.12 -3.95
C SER A 42 4.61 7.90 -4.84
N GLY A 43 3.49 7.20 -4.68
CA GLY A 43 3.22 5.93 -5.34
C GLY A 43 3.88 4.74 -4.64
N PHE A 44 3.45 3.54 -5.02
CA PHE A 44 3.71 2.29 -4.31
C PHE A 44 5.21 2.00 -4.08
N LEU A 45 5.97 1.83 -5.16
CA LEU A 45 7.36 1.41 -5.08
C LEU A 45 8.24 2.47 -4.40
N ALA A 46 8.06 3.74 -4.79
CA ALA A 46 8.85 4.83 -4.25
C ALA A 46 8.58 5.06 -2.75
N ALA A 47 7.32 4.93 -2.31
CA ALA A 47 7.00 5.03 -0.89
C ALA A 47 7.67 3.90 -0.09
N ALA A 48 7.61 2.66 -0.59
CA ALA A 48 8.29 1.52 0.05
C ALA A 48 9.80 1.75 0.15
N TRP A 49 10.42 2.23 -0.92
CA TRP A 49 11.86 2.51 -0.94
C TRP A 49 12.26 3.65 0.00
N ILE A 50 11.55 4.78 -0.04
CA ILE A 50 11.80 5.92 0.86
C ILE A 50 11.66 5.51 2.33
N LEU A 51 10.69 4.65 2.65
CA LEU A 51 10.51 4.11 4.00
C LEU A 51 11.67 3.21 4.42
N HIS A 52 12.15 2.32 3.54
CA HIS A 52 13.31 1.48 3.83
C HIS A 52 14.55 2.33 4.09
N GLN A 53 14.80 3.34 3.25
CA GLN A 53 15.90 4.29 3.45
C GLN A 53 15.78 5.07 4.76
N ALA A 54 14.57 5.49 5.13
CA ALA A 54 14.33 6.16 6.41
C ALA A 54 14.63 5.25 7.61
N GLN A 55 14.25 3.96 7.53
CA GLN A 55 14.59 2.97 8.56
C GLN A 55 16.10 2.82 8.70
N SER A 56 16.83 2.66 7.58
CA SER A 56 18.30 2.57 7.58
C SER A 56 18.94 3.81 8.21
N ALA A 57 18.49 5.01 7.84
CA ALA A 57 19.02 6.26 8.35
C ALA A 57 18.76 6.45 9.85
N LEU A 58 17.56 6.08 10.32
CA LEU A 58 17.21 6.15 11.74
C LEU A 58 18.01 5.15 12.58
N ALA A 59 18.14 3.91 12.11
CA ALA A 59 18.92 2.88 12.78
C ALA A 59 20.40 3.28 12.90
N GLU A 60 20.99 3.80 11.82
CA GLU A 60 22.38 4.26 11.83
C GLU A 60 22.62 5.43 12.78
N VAL A 61 21.69 6.40 12.82
CA VAL A 61 21.77 7.52 13.77
C VAL A 61 21.65 7.03 15.21
N ALA A 62 20.69 6.15 15.51
CA ALA A 62 20.51 5.62 16.85
C ALA A 62 21.75 4.84 17.33
N ARG A 63 22.30 3.98 16.46
CA ARG A 63 23.55 3.25 16.72
C ARG A 63 24.72 4.18 17.02
N ARG A 64 24.93 5.20 16.18
CA ARG A 64 25.99 6.20 16.39
C ARG A 64 25.84 6.99 17.70
N GLN A 65 24.62 7.25 18.12
CA GLN A 65 24.30 8.05 19.32
C GLN A 65 24.12 7.19 20.59
N GLY A 66 24.33 5.87 20.50
CA GLY A 66 24.15 4.94 21.62
C GLY A 66 22.74 4.97 22.18
N VAL A 67 21.72 5.02 21.31
CA VAL A 67 20.30 5.05 21.68
C VAL A 67 19.62 3.77 21.21
N GLU A 68 18.82 3.18 22.08
CA GLU A 68 17.95 2.05 21.73
C GLU A 68 16.75 2.57 20.93
N LEU A 69 16.72 2.27 19.63
CA LEU A 69 15.62 2.65 18.74
C LEU A 69 14.52 1.58 18.73
N THR A 70 13.28 2.03 18.80
CA THR A 70 12.10 1.23 18.43
C THR A 70 11.35 1.93 17.30
N LEU A 71 11.26 1.26 16.16
CA LEU A 71 10.41 1.72 15.07
C LEU A 71 8.96 1.30 15.33
N PHE A 72 8.06 2.27 15.32
CA PHE A 72 6.63 2.02 15.43
C PHE A 72 6.00 2.01 14.02
N HIS A 73 5.67 0.82 13.55
CA HIS A 73 5.03 0.63 12.25
C HIS A 73 3.54 0.99 12.30
N GLY A 74 3.18 2.11 11.65
CA GLY A 74 1.80 2.57 11.53
C GLY A 74 0.95 1.74 10.57
N ARG A 75 -0.34 2.11 10.46
CA ARG A 75 -1.29 1.54 9.48
C ARG A 75 -0.78 1.76 8.05
N GLY A 76 -0.97 0.80 7.15
CA GLY A 76 -0.58 0.98 5.73
C GLY A 76 0.53 0.11 5.20
N GLY A 77 1.43 -0.37 6.05
CA GLY A 77 2.58 -1.15 5.60
C GLY A 77 2.23 -2.62 5.40
N ALA A 78 3.05 -3.32 4.61
CA ALA A 78 3.01 -4.78 4.53
C ALA A 78 3.06 -5.44 5.92
N ILE A 79 3.73 -4.80 6.90
CA ILE A 79 3.80 -5.25 8.32
C ILE A 79 2.44 -5.16 9.03
N GLY A 80 1.67 -4.09 8.82
CA GLY A 80 0.48 -3.75 9.62
C GLY A 80 -0.88 -4.01 8.97
N ARG A 81 -0.91 -4.57 7.75
CA ARG A 81 -2.15 -4.79 7.00
C ARG A 81 -2.51 -6.26 6.77
N GLY A 82 -1.66 -7.20 7.18
CA GLY A 82 -1.83 -8.63 6.90
C GLY A 82 -1.98 -8.96 5.41
N GLY A 83 -1.69 -8.00 4.52
CA GLY A 83 -1.89 -8.12 3.07
C GLY A 83 -0.84 -9.05 2.47
N GLY A 84 0.41 -8.88 2.90
CA GLY A 84 1.44 -9.91 2.80
C GLY A 84 1.65 -10.57 4.16
N PRO A 85 2.37 -11.70 4.21
CA PRO A 85 2.73 -12.32 5.49
C PRO A 85 3.55 -11.34 6.34
N SER A 86 3.02 -10.87 7.49
CA SER A 86 3.68 -9.87 8.36
C SER A 86 5.11 -10.27 8.74
N ASN A 87 5.40 -11.57 8.82
CA ASN A 87 6.74 -12.10 9.03
C ASN A 87 7.71 -11.73 7.89
N ARG A 88 7.31 -11.83 6.62
CA ARG A 88 8.16 -11.44 5.48
C ARG A 88 8.47 -9.95 5.49
N ALA A 89 7.48 -9.15 5.87
CA ALA A 89 7.66 -7.71 5.95
C ALA A 89 8.61 -7.29 7.09
N ILE A 90 8.62 -8.02 8.22
CA ILE A 90 9.61 -7.83 9.30
C ILE A 90 11.00 -8.21 8.80
N LEU A 91 11.16 -9.37 8.16
CA LEU A 91 12.44 -9.82 7.58
C LEU A 91 12.97 -8.84 6.51
N GLY A 92 12.08 -8.15 5.81
CA GLY A 92 12.40 -7.10 4.83
C GLY A 92 12.65 -5.71 5.41
N SER A 93 12.72 -5.55 6.73
CA SER A 93 13.09 -4.28 7.36
C SER A 93 14.56 -3.96 7.10
N ALA A 94 14.94 -2.68 7.23
CA ALA A 94 16.33 -2.28 7.04
C ALA A 94 17.26 -2.97 8.05
N PRO A 95 18.52 -3.27 7.67
CA PRO A 95 19.48 -3.86 8.60
C PRO A 95 19.64 -3.03 9.88
N GLY A 96 19.63 -3.69 11.03
CA GLY A 96 19.76 -3.06 12.36
C GLY A 96 18.55 -2.27 12.84
N SER A 97 17.44 -2.28 12.09
CA SER A 97 16.24 -1.50 12.44
C SER A 97 15.24 -2.24 13.33
N VAL A 98 15.33 -3.57 13.40
CA VAL A 98 14.49 -4.43 14.26
C VAL A 98 15.15 -4.61 15.63
N ASP A 99 16.38 -5.13 15.66
CA ASP A 99 17.23 -5.26 16.86
C ASP A 99 16.46 -5.75 18.11
N GLY A 100 15.75 -6.86 17.96
CA GLY A 100 14.97 -7.54 18.99
C GLY A 100 13.61 -6.91 19.31
N ARG A 101 13.24 -5.80 18.65
CA ARG A 101 12.07 -4.98 19.01
C ARG A 101 11.12 -4.84 17.83
N LEU A 102 9.84 -5.01 18.12
CA LEU A 102 8.75 -4.80 17.17
C LEU A 102 7.62 -4.04 17.85
N LYS A 103 7.25 -2.90 17.26
CA LYS A 103 6.02 -2.21 17.60
C LYS A 103 5.23 -1.97 16.32
N LEU A 104 4.02 -2.51 16.24
CA LEU A 104 3.17 -2.39 15.06
C LEU A 104 1.74 -2.02 15.44
N THR A 105 1.06 -1.37 14.50
CA THR A 105 -0.38 -1.12 14.61
C THR A 105 -1.14 -2.28 13.99
N GLU A 106 -1.85 -3.06 14.81
CA GLU A 106 -2.83 -4.01 14.30
C GLU A 106 -4.08 -3.26 13.81
N GLN A 107 -4.46 -3.53 12.57
CA GLN A 107 -5.63 -2.93 11.96
C GLN A 107 -6.92 -3.59 12.45
N GLY A 108 -7.98 -2.81 12.68
CA GLY A 108 -9.21 -3.34 13.27
C GLY A 108 -9.85 -4.41 12.39
N GLU A 109 -9.71 -4.26 11.07
CA GLU A 109 -10.16 -5.21 10.05
C GLU A 109 -9.41 -6.56 10.07
N VAL A 110 -8.21 -6.63 10.66
CA VAL A 110 -7.43 -7.89 10.77
C VAL A 110 -7.45 -8.51 12.16
N VAL A 111 -7.87 -7.77 13.20
CA VAL A 111 -7.87 -8.27 14.58
C VAL A 111 -8.63 -9.60 14.70
N THR A 112 -9.84 -9.69 14.15
CA THR A 112 -10.62 -10.93 14.19
C THR A 112 -9.91 -12.07 13.46
N ALA A 113 -9.32 -11.79 12.29
CA ALA A 113 -8.63 -12.81 11.50
C ALA A 113 -7.37 -13.34 12.20
N ASN A 114 -6.67 -12.49 12.95
CA ASN A 114 -5.42 -12.86 13.62
C ASN A 114 -5.62 -13.40 15.03
N TYR A 115 -6.66 -12.97 15.76
CA TYR A 115 -6.75 -13.19 17.21
C TYR A 115 -8.07 -13.81 17.71
N ALA A 116 -9.08 -14.00 16.87
CA ALA A 116 -10.37 -14.56 17.33
C ALA A 116 -10.31 -16.07 17.64
N ASP A 117 -9.42 -16.80 16.96
CA ASP A 117 -9.18 -18.22 17.21
C ASP A 117 -7.83 -18.39 17.94
N PRO A 118 -7.77 -19.09 19.10
CA PRO A 118 -6.53 -19.26 19.86
C PRO A 118 -5.38 -19.93 19.10
N VAL A 119 -5.68 -20.86 18.18
CA VAL A 119 -4.67 -21.56 17.38
C VAL A 119 -4.09 -20.60 16.33
N ILE A 120 -4.94 -19.83 15.67
CA ILE A 120 -4.51 -18.80 14.73
C ILE A 120 -3.71 -17.70 15.44
N ALA A 121 -4.17 -17.24 16.60
CA ALA A 121 -3.50 -16.25 17.42
C ALA A 121 -2.10 -16.68 17.82
N ARG A 122 -1.96 -17.92 18.31
CA ARG A 122 -0.66 -18.49 18.64
C ARG A 122 0.25 -18.55 17.41
N ARG A 123 -0.27 -19.03 16.26
CA ARG A 123 0.52 -19.11 15.03
C ARG A 123 0.98 -17.73 14.54
N HIS A 124 0.12 -16.73 14.63
CA HIS A 124 0.45 -15.34 14.27
C HIS A 124 1.57 -14.80 15.16
N LEU A 125 1.44 -14.96 16.47
CA LEU A 125 2.48 -14.55 17.43
C LEU A 125 3.81 -15.29 17.19
N GLU A 126 3.78 -16.60 16.94
CA GLU A 126 4.97 -17.40 16.60
C GLU A 126 5.66 -16.86 15.33
N GLN A 127 4.90 -16.48 14.31
CA GLN A 127 5.41 -15.91 13.07
C GLN A 127 6.03 -14.52 13.27
N LEU A 128 5.40 -13.66 14.06
CA LEU A 128 5.95 -12.35 14.41
C LEU A 128 7.23 -12.49 15.23
N THR A 129 7.20 -13.27 16.31
CA THR A 129 8.36 -13.50 17.18
C THR A 129 9.52 -14.13 16.41
N GLY A 130 9.26 -15.17 15.62
CA GLY A 130 10.31 -15.81 14.80
C GLY A 130 10.95 -14.84 13.80
N ALA A 131 10.14 -14.01 13.14
CA ALA A 131 10.66 -13.01 12.22
C ALA A 131 11.52 -11.95 12.92
N VAL A 132 11.12 -11.49 14.11
CA VAL A 132 11.91 -10.54 14.90
C VAL A 132 13.24 -11.16 15.29
N LEU A 133 13.24 -12.41 15.80
CA LEU A 133 14.48 -13.09 16.18
C LEU A 133 15.44 -13.25 15.00
N ILE A 134 14.93 -13.71 13.84
CA ILE A 134 15.74 -13.87 12.62
C ILE A 134 16.25 -12.51 12.12
N ALA A 135 15.39 -11.50 12.04
CA ALA A 135 15.74 -10.16 11.57
C ALA A 135 16.69 -9.39 12.50
N SER A 136 17.01 -9.96 13.67
CA SER A 136 17.91 -9.38 14.66
C SER A 136 19.24 -10.14 14.76
N THR A 137 19.51 -11.09 13.86
CA THR A 137 20.81 -11.77 13.81
C THR A 137 21.80 -11.01 12.95
N ASP A 138 23.08 -11.06 13.32
CA ASP A 138 24.17 -10.48 12.53
C ASP A 138 24.24 -11.08 11.12
N GLU A 139 23.93 -12.37 10.97
CA GLU A 139 23.90 -13.07 9.69
C GLU A 139 22.84 -12.49 8.75
N HIS A 140 21.62 -12.29 9.25
CA HIS A 140 20.53 -11.69 8.47
C HIS A 140 20.86 -10.25 8.09
N ASP A 141 21.34 -9.45 9.04
CA ASP A 141 21.70 -8.06 8.81
C ASP A 141 22.85 -7.91 7.80
N ALA A 142 23.86 -8.79 7.86
CA ALA A 142 24.96 -8.81 6.90
C ALA A 142 24.47 -9.16 5.48
N ALA A 143 23.62 -10.18 5.35
CA ALA A 143 23.04 -10.56 4.07
C ALA A 143 22.15 -9.45 3.49
N ALA A 144 21.30 -8.85 4.33
CA ALA A 144 20.43 -7.74 3.94
C ALA A 144 21.22 -6.49 3.55
N ARG A 145 22.35 -6.20 4.23
CA ARG A 145 23.25 -5.10 3.86
C ARG A 145 23.93 -5.33 2.51
N ALA A 146 24.45 -6.53 2.25
CA ALA A 146 25.06 -6.87 0.97
C ALA A 146 24.04 -6.78 -0.18
N ALA A 147 22.81 -7.26 0.03
CA ALA A 147 21.73 -7.15 -0.94
C ALA A 147 21.30 -5.69 -1.18
N LEU A 148 21.24 -4.88 -0.12
CA LEU A 148 20.98 -3.44 -0.20
C LEU A 148 22.05 -2.72 -1.01
N GLU A 149 23.33 -3.00 -0.79
CA GLU A 149 24.44 -2.39 -1.53
C GLU A 149 24.35 -2.68 -3.03
N ALA A 150 24.07 -3.95 -3.40
CA ALA A 150 23.88 -4.34 -4.79
C ALA A 150 22.59 -3.77 -5.41
N GLY A 151 21.50 -3.76 -4.65
CA GLY A 151 20.16 -3.42 -5.13
C GLY A 151 19.78 -1.95 -5.07
N ALA A 152 20.43 -1.13 -4.23
CA ALA A 152 20.06 0.26 -4.02
C ALA A 152 20.09 1.12 -5.31
N PRO A 153 21.08 1.01 -6.20
CA PRO A 153 21.07 1.76 -7.47
C PRO A 153 19.88 1.38 -8.36
N ILE A 154 19.59 0.09 -8.45
CA ILE A 154 18.46 -0.46 -9.23
C ILE A 154 17.14 0.04 -8.67
N LEU A 155 16.95 -0.07 -7.35
CA LEU A 155 15.73 0.38 -6.68
C LEU A 155 15.57 1.90 -6.75
N ALA A 156 16.65 2.68 -6.76
CA ALA A 156 16.60 4.11 -6.94
C ALA A 156 16.05 4.49 -8.33
N GLU A 157 16.54 3.84 -9.39
CA GLU A 157 16.08 4.05 -10.77
C GLU A 157 14.61 3.63 -10.97
N LEU A 158 14.26 2.42 -10.49
CA LEU A 158 12.89 1.92 -10.55
C LEU A 158 11.93 2.82 -9.76
N SER A 159 12.32 3.22 -8.55
CA SER A 159 11.49 4.09 -7.70
C SER A 159 11.30 5.47 -8.30
N ALA A 160 12.34 6.06 -8.91
CA ALA A 160 12.23 7.35 -9.57
C ALA A 160 11.25 7.29 -10.75
N THR A 161 11.36 6.25 -11.58
CA THR A 161 10.48 6.03 -12.74
C THR A 161 9.05 5.77 -12.32
N ALA A 162 8.82 4.87 -11.34
CA ALA A 162 7.49 4.56 -10.81
C ALA A 162 6.84 5.80 -10.20
N ARG A 163 7.60 6.60 -9.45
CA ARG A 163 7.12 7.86 -8.84
C ARG A 163 6.70 8.87 -9.91
N ALA A 164 7.51 9.04 -10.95
CA ALA A 164 7.19 9.94 -12.05
C ALA A 164 5.89 9.51 -12.75
N ALA A 165 5.74 8.22 -13.05
CA ALA A 165 4.53 7.68 -13.66
C ALA A 165 3.28 7.88 -12.78
N TYR A 166 3.39 7.62 -11.49
CA TYR A 166 2.31 7.83 -10.51
C TYR A 166 1.92 9.30 -10.40
N ARG A 167 2.89 10.21 -10.25
CA ARG A 167 2.63 11.65 -10.16
C ARG A 167 1.99 12.20 -11.42
N ALA A 168 2.48 11.78 -12.59
CA ALA A 168 1.93 12.18 -13.88
C ALA A 168 0.46 11.79 -14.07
N LEU A 169 -0.05 10.76 -13.39
CA LEU A 169 -1.47 10.41 -13.40
C LEU A 169 -2.24 11.09 -12.25
N VAL A 170 -1.72 11.01 -11.03
CA VAL A 170 -2.50 11.34 -9.82
C VAL A 170 -2.48 12.83 -9.47
N HIS A 171 -1.35 13.49 -9.72
CA HIS A 171 -1.06 14.84 -9.24
C HIS A 171 -0.97 15.86 -10.37
N ASP A 172 -0.38 15.47 -11.50
CA ASP A 172 -0.09 16.40 -12.59
C ASP A 172 -1.19 16.42 -13.67
N ASP A 173 -2.07 15.41 -13.71
CA ASP A 173 -3.24 15.37 -14.62
C ASP A 173 -4.44 16.12 -14.00
N PRO A 174 -4.87 17.27 -14.58
CA PRO A 174 -5.91 18.10 -13.99
C PRO A 174 -7.29 17.42 -13.97
N GLY A 175 -7.57 16.47 -14.87
CA GLY A 175 -8.86 15.77 -14.94
C GLY A 175 -8.95 14.54 -14.04
N PHE A 176 -7.82 14.11 -13.46
CA PHE A 176 -7.78 12.87 -12.67
C PHE A 176 -8.67 12.94 -11.41
N ALA A 177 -8.77 14.08 -10.74
CA ALA A 177 -9.64 14.22 -9.56
C ALA A 177 -11.14 14.05 -9.90
N GLY A 178 -11.57 14.50 -11.08
CA GLY A 178 -12.93 14.27 -11.59
C GLY A 178 -13.13 12.80 -11.92
N PHE A 179 -12.23 12.25 -12.73
CA PHE A 179 -12.21 10.83 -13.10
C PHE A 179 -12.26 9.90 -11.88
N PHE A 180 -11.45 10.16 -10.84
CA PHE A 180 -11.45 9.39 -9.59
C PHE A 180 -12.82 9.37 -8.90
N ARG A 181 -13.54 10.51 -8.86
CA ARG A 181 -14.87 10.59 -8.25
C ARG A 181 -15.94 9.88 -9.07
N GLU A 182 -15.79 9.86 -10.38
CA GLU A 182 -16.71 9.17 -11.29
C GLU A 182 -16.47 7.66 -11.29
N ILE A 183 -15.22 7.21 -11.37
CA ILE A 183 -14.91 5.77 -11.47
C ILE A 183 -15.04 5.04 -10.12
N THR A 184 -15.00 5.75 -9.00
CA THR A 184 -15.09 5.14 -7.66
C THR A 184 -16.34 5.60 -6.90
N PRO A 185 -16.80 4.89 -5.86
CA PRO A 185 -17.92 5.34 -5.03
C PRO A 185 -17.52 6.40 -3.98
N ILE A 186 -16.36 7.06 -4.09
CA ILE A 186 -15.81 7.93 -3.04
C ILE A 186 -16.79 9.01 -2.55
N SER A 187 -17.57 9.59 -3.46
CA SER A 187 -18.56 10.62 -3.14
C SER A 187 -19.65 10.05 -2.22
N GLU A 188 -20.05 8.81 -2.48
CA GLU A 188 -21.07 8.07 -1.75
C GLU A 188 -20.56 7.48 -0.41
N LEU A 189 -19.24 7.49 -0.18
CA LEU A 189 -18.63 7.07 1.09
C LEU A 189 -18.66 8.16 2.17
N SER A 190 -18.83 9.43 1.78
CA SER A 190 -18.78 10.59 2.69
C SER A 190 -19.80 10.51 3.83
N ASP A 191 -20.98 9.95 3.53
CA ASP A 191 -22.10 9.81 4.47
C ASP A 191 -22.08 8.49 5.25
N LEU A 192 -21.25 7.53 4.81
CA LEU A 192 -21.05 6.30 5.55
C LEU A 192 -20.17 6.57 6.76
N ARG A 193 -20.66 6.20 7.95
CA ARG A 193 -19.88 6.19 9.20
C ARG A 193 -18.86 5.04 9.21
N LEU A 194 -18.01 4.91 8.18
CA LEU A 194 -16.97 3.87 8.05
C LEU A 194 -15.83 4.06 9.08
N GLY A 195 -15.76 5.23 9.73
CA GLY A 195 -14.86 5.52 10.83
C GLY A 195 -15.27 6.75 11.61
N SER A 196 -14.60 7.02 12.73
CA SER A 196 -14.88 8.18 13.60
C SER A 196 -14.40 9.52 13.05
N ARG A 197 -13.76 9.54 11.87
CA ARG A 197 -13.09 10.72 11.30
C ARG A 197 -13.61 11.04 9.89
N PRO A 198 -13.74 12.33 9.52
CA PRO A 198 -14.12 12.73 8.16
C PRO A 198 -13.12 12.26 7.09
N ALA A 199 -13.60 12.02 5.87
CA ALA A 199 -12.79 11.49 4.77
C ALA A 199 -11.66 12.44 4.29
N ALA A 200 -11.83 13.76 4.46
CA ALA A 200 -10.82 14.76 4.08
C ALA A 200 -10.32 15.56 5.30
N ARG A 201 -9.21 16.29 5.12
CA ARG A 201 -8.66 17.27 6.09
C ARG A 201 -9.19 18.67 5.73
N GLY A 202 -9.71 19.42 6.71
CA GLY A 202 -10.20 20.81 6.54
C GLY A 202 -11.72 20.99 6.64
N ARG A 203 -12.19 22.24 6.80
CA ARG A 203 -13.62 22.60 6.87
C ARG A 203 -14.31 22.33 5.53
N GLN A 204 -15.37 21.52 5.55
CA GLN A 204 -16.38 21.48 4.48
C GLN A 204 -17.11 22.82 4.47
N GLY A 205 -16.61 23.80 3.72
CA GLY A 205 -17.16 25.17 3.74
C GLY A 205 -16.93 26.00 2.48
N GLY A 206 -16.35 25.40 1.43
CA GLY A 206 -16.25 26.02 0.11
C GLY A 206 -16.89 25.12 -0.93
N ALA A 207 -17.52 25.70 -1.96
CA ALA A 207 -18.21 24.99 -3.05
C ALA A 207 -17.30 24.11 -3.94
N ALA A 208 -16.01 24.00 -3.62
CA ALA A 208 -15.06 23.18 -4.35
C ALA A 208 -14.89 21.80 -3.68
N ALA A 209 -15.02 20.74 -4.48
CA ALA A 209 -14.78 19.38 -4.02
C ALA A 209 -13.32 19.21 -3.54
N PRO A 210 -13.07 18.46 -2.44
CA PRO A 210 -11.73 18.29 -1.88
C PRO A 210 -10.75 17.73 -2.91
N SER A 211 -9.52 18.29 -2.93
CA SER A 211 -8.41 17.80 -3.75
C SER A 211 -7.90 16.44 -3.24
N ILE A 212 -7.21 15.68 -4.08
CA ILE A 212 -6.60 14.40 -3.71
C ILE A 212 -5.62 14.56 -2.53
N ASP A 213 -4.95 15.72 -2.43
CA ASP A 213 -4.05 16.03 -1.31
C ASP A 213 -4.77 16.16 0.03
N SER A 214 -5.99 16.73 0.01
CA SER A 214 -6.84 16.86 1.18
C SER A 214 -7.49 15.54 1.61
N LEU A 215 -7.63 14.58 0.69
CA LEU A 215 -8.17 13.25 0.97
C LEU A 215 -7.24 12.45 1.88
N ARG A 216 -7.80 11.80 2.91
CA ARG A 216 -7.03 10.91 3.79
C ARG A 216 -6.71 9.60 3.07
N ALA A 217 -5.64 8.93 3.52
CA ALA A 217 -5.17 7.71 2.87
C ALA A 217 -6.16 6.53 2.95
N ILE A 218 -6.98 6.41 4.00
CA ILE A 218 -7.98 5.33 4.11
C ILE A 218 -9.06 5.45 3.01
N PRO A 219 -9.79 6.58 2.88
CA PRO A 219 -10.73 6.78 1.77
C PRO A 219 -10.10 6.61 0.39
N TRP A 220 -8.85 7.06 0.22
CA TRP A 220 -8.10 6.88 -1.03
C TRP A 220 -7.97 5.41 -1.41
N THR A 221 -7.36 4.58 -0.57
CA THR A 221 -7.18 3.15 -0.86
C THR A 221 -8.54 2.45 -0.97
N PHE A 222 -9.46 2.73 -0.05
CA PHE A 222 -10.76 2.06 0.01
C PHE A 222 -11.60 2.28 -1.25
N ALA A 223 -11.63 3.51 -1.79
CA ALA A 223 -12.37 3.82 -3.01
C ALA A 223 -11.88 3.02 -4.23
N TRP A 224 -10.55 2.89 -4.40
CA TRP A 224 -9.98 2.08 -5.48
C TRP A 224 -10.23 0.58 -5.32
N SER A 225 -10.34 0.12 -4.08
CA SER A 225 -10.67 -1.28 -3.80
C SER A 225 -12.11 -1.62 -4.10
N GLN A 226 -13.04 -0.71 -3.81
CA GLN A 226 -14.43 -0.85 -4.23
C GLN A 226 -14.56 -0.97 -5.74
N ALA A 227 -13.81 -0.15 -6.50
CA ALA A 227 -13.79 -0.22 -7.96
C ALA A 227 -12.99 -1.41 -8.54
N ARG A 228 -12.44 -2.29 -7.68
CA ARG A 228 -11.62 -3.46 -8.07
C ARG A 228 -10.37 -3.12 -8.90
N ILE A 229 -9.85 -1.90 -8.77
CA ILE A 229 -8.63 -1.44 -9.45
C ILE A 229 -7.42 -1.59 -8.52
N ASN A 230 -7.59 -1.27 -7.23
CA ASN A 230 -6.50 -1.23 -6.23
C ASN A 230 -5.27 -0.42 -6.68
N LEU A 231 -5.49 0.65 -7.46
CA LEU A 231 -4.45 1.51 -8.07
C LEU A 231 -3.26 1.82 -7.13
N PRO A 232 -3.47 2.20 -5.85
CA PRO A 232 -2.37 2.62 -4.98
C PRO A 232 -1.38 1.51 -4.63
N GLY A 233 -1.70 0.24 -4.89
CA GLY A 233 -0.85 -0.89 -4.50
C GLY A 233 0.11 -1.38 -5.57
N TRP A 234 0.07 -0.84 -6.79
CA TRP A 234 0.87 -1.37 -7.90
C TRP A 234 1.17 -0.36 -9.01
N TYR A 235 0.40 0.73 -9.15
CA TYR A 235 0.54 1.62 -10.29
C TYR A 235 1.95 2.26 -10.38
N GLY A 236 2.53 2.23 -11.58
CA GLY A 236 3.89 2.69 -11.88
C GLY A 236 4.95 1.60 -11.82
N LEU A 237 4.67 0.44 -11.22
CA LEU A 237 5.63 -0.67 -11.14
C LEU A 237 5.93 -1.29 -12.52
N GLY A 238 4.90 -1.57 -13.32
CA GLY A 238 5.06 -2.13 -14.66
C GLY A 238 5.83 -1.20 -15.58
N GLY A 239 5.52 0.10 -15.55
CA GLY A 239 6.24 1.13 -16.28
C GLY A 239 7.72 1.17 -15.88
N ALA A 240 8.02 1.15 -14.58
CA ALA A 240 9.39 1.15 -14.09
C ALA A 240 10.18 -0.09 -14.53
N LEU A 241 9.60 -1.29 -14.38
CA LEU A 241 10.22 -2.54 -14.80
C LEU A 241 10.49 -2.56 -16.31
N GLU A 242 9.55 -2.05 -17.12
CA GLU A 242 9.69 -2.02 -18.57
C GLU A 242 10.76 -1.03 -19.00
N THR A 243 10.77 0.19 -18.44
CA THR A 243 11.81 1.19 -18.72
C THR A 243 13.18 0.65 -18.35
N TYR A 244 13.31 0.01 -17.19
CA TYR A 244 14.57 -0.61 -16.76
C TYR A 244 15.00 -1.73 -17.72
N ARG A 245 14.07 -2.60 -18.15
CA ARG A 245 14.33 -3.65 -19.13
C ARG A 245 14.79 -3.08 -20.48
N VAL A 246 14.21 -1.98 -20.93
CA VAL A 246 14.61 -1.31 -22.19
C VAL A 246 16.02 -0.73 -22.08
N ALA A 247 16.36 -0.13 -20.93
CA ALA A 247 17.67 0.48 -20.71
C ALA A 247 18.80 -0.54 -20.47
N HIS A 248 18.52 -1.63 -19.76
CA HIS A 248 19.53 -2.59 -19.26
C HIS A 248 19.40 -4.00 -19.87
N GLY A 249 18.48 -4.19 -20.81
CA GLY A 249 18.18 -5.48 -21.43
C GLY A 249 17.51 -6.48 -20.48
N ASP A 250 17.31 -7.71 -20.96
CA ASP A 250 16.77 -8.80 -20.13
C ASP A 250 17.74 -9.22 -19.01
N THR A 251 19.03 -8.91 -19.15
CA THR A 251 20.03 -9.03 -18.07
C THR A 251 19.68 -8.17 -16.86
N GLY A 252 19.12 -6.98 -17.08
CA GLY A 252 18.63 -6.13 -15.99
C GLY A 252 17.46 -6.77 -15.24
N LEU A 253 16.50 -7.37 -15.96
CA LEU A 253 15.41 -8.11 -15.31
C LEU A 253 15.91 -9.35 -14.56
N ALA A 254 16.90 -10.06 -15.10
CA ALA A 254 17.51 -11.21 -14.43
C ALA A 254 18.19 -10.80 -13.11
N GLU A 255 18.81 -9.62 -13.05
CA GLU A 255 19.39 -9.08 -11.82
C GLU A 255 18.31 -8.71 -10.79
N ILE A 256 17.19 -8.11 -11.21
CA ILE A 256 16.04 -7.88 -10.33
C ILE A 256 15.49 -9.21 -9.81
N ALA A 257 15.40 -10.25 -10.65
CA ALA A 257 14.97 -11.59 -10.23
C ALA A 257 15.93 -12.21 -9.21
N ARG A 258 17.25 -12.03 -9.38
CA ARG A 258 18.26 -12.45 -8.42
C ARG A 258 18.09 -11.74 -7.07
N LEU A 259 17.92 -10.42 -7.09
CA LEU A 259 17.65 -9.62 -5.89
C LEU A 259 16.34 -10.01 -5.23
N TYR A 260 15.30 -10.34 -6.00
CA TYR A 260 14.03 -10.82 -5.45
C TYR A 260 14.21 -12.12 -4.64
N GLN A 261 15.11 -13.01 -5.07
CA GLN A 261 15.41 -14.25 -4.35
C GLN A 261 16.26 -14.03 -3.10
N SER A 262 17.21 -13.09 -3.13
CA SER A 262 18.20 -12.91 -2.06
C SER A 262 17.91 -11.74 -1.11
N TRP A 263 17.00 -10.83 -1.46
CA TRP A 263 16.73 -9.61 -0.70
C TRP A 263 15.30 -9.62 -0.14
N PRO A 264 15.12 -9.90 1.17
CA PRO A 264 13.80 -9.97 1.79
C PRO A 264 12.94 -8.70 1.63
N PHE A 265 13.55 -7.52 1.58
CA PHE A 265 12.84 -6.27 1.32
C PHE A 265 12.18 -6.28 -0.06
N LEU A 266 12.95 -6.53 -1.12
CA LEU A 266 12.42 -6.54 -2.49
C LEU A 266 11.38 -7.65 -2.66
N ALA A 267 11.65 -8.84 -2.11
CA ALA A 267 10.70 -9.94 -2.06
C ALA A 267 9.36 -9.51 -1.44
N SER A 268 9.40 -8.89 -0.26
CA SER A 268 8.21 -8.42 0.43
C SER A 268 7.45 -7.34 -0.35
N VAL A 269 8.15 -6.43 -1.05
CA VAL A 269 7.51 -5.38 -1.86
C VAL A 269 6.80 -5.99 -3.08
N LEU A 270 7.47 -6.87 -3.82
CA LEU A 270 6.92 -7.50 -5.02
C LEU A 270 5.80 -8.48 -4.69
N ASP A 271 5.94 -9.31 -3.65
CA ASP A 271 4.87 -10.20 -3.19
C ASP A 271 3.63 -9.41 -2.76
N ASN A 272 3.80 -8.26 -2.11
CA ASN A 272 2.68 -7.41 -1.73
C ASN A 272 1.98 -6.80 -2.96
N ALA A 273 2.74 -6.34 -3.95
CA ALA A 273 2.16 -5.89 -5.23
C ALA A 273 1.37 -7.02 -5.90
N GLU A 274 1.93 -8.23 -5.92
CA GLU A 274 1.29 -9.41 -6.51
C GLU A 274 -0.05 -9.74 -5.85
N MET A 275 -0.10 -9.69 -4.51
CA MET A 275 -1.33 -9.92 -3.76
C MET A 275 -2.39 -8.85 -4.03
N ILE A 276 -1.99 -7.57 -4.16
CA ILE A 276 -2.93 -6.50 -4.49
C ILE A 276 -3.46 -6.65 -5.91
N LEU A 277 -2.59 -6.98 -6.87
CA LEU A 277 -2.95 -7.26 -8.25
C LEU A 277 -3.92 -8.44 -8.35
N ALA A 278 -3.70 -9.51 -7.58
CA ALA A 278 -4.59 -10.67 -7.56
C ALA A 278 -5.99 -10.38 -7.01
N LYS A 279 -6.16 -9.30 -6.24
CA LYS A 279 -7.47 -8.82 -5.74
C LYS A 279 -8.15 -7.82 -6.68
N ALA A 280 -7.39 -7.28 -7.64
CA ALA A 280 -7.96 -6.44 -8.69
C ALA A 280 -8.71 -7.33 -9.70
N ASP A 281 -9.70 -6.75 -10.35
CA ASP A 281 -10.47 -7.40 -11.41
C ASP A 281 -10.72 -6.38 -12.52
N MET A 282 -9.97 -6.50 -13.62
CA MET A 282 -10.08 -5.55 -14.72
C MET A 282 -11.42 -5.67 -15.48
N GLY A 283 -12.08 -6.83 -15.42
CA GLY A 283 -13.41 -7.02 -16.01
C GLY A 283 -14.46 -6.20 -15.26
N VAL A 284 -14.46 -6.27 -13.94
CA VAL A 284 -15.32 -5.44 -13.08
C VAL A 284 -14.91 -3.98 -13.15
N ALA A 285 -13.61 -3.68 -13.07
CA ALA A 285 -13.11 -2.31 -13.11
C ALA A 285 -13.46 -1.58 -14.42
N ARG A 286 -13.47 -2.30 -15.56
CA ARG A 286 -13.96 -1.76 -16.84
C ARG A 286 -15.43 -1.32 -16.77
N ARG A 287 -16.26 -2.00 -15.97
CA ARG A 287 -17.66 -1.59 -15.75
C ARG A 287 -17.75 -0.34 -14.90
N TYR A 288 -16.90 -0.19 -13.88
CA TYR A 288 -16.76 1.09 -13.19
C TYR A 288 -16.28 2.21 -14.12
N ALA A 289 -15.32 1.92 -15.02
CA ALA A 289 -14.85 2.90 -16.00
C ALA A 289 -15.99 3.40 -16.92
N SER A 290 -16.99 2.56 -17.19
CA SER A 290 -18.18 2.97 -17.95
C SER A 290 -19.08 4.00 -17.25
N LEU A 291 -18.87 4.26 -15.95
CA LEU A 291 -19.51 5.36 -15.20
C LEU A 291 -18.92 6.74 -15.53
N THR A 292 -17.75 6.77 -16.14
CA THR A 292 -17.06 8.01 -16.52
C THR A 292 -17.46 8.43 -17.93
N ALA A 293 -17.45 9.74 -18.20
CA ALA A 293 -17.83 10.26 -19.51
C ALA A 293 -16.67 10.97 -20.21
N GLY A 294 -16.64 10.88 -21.54
CA GLY A 294 -15.75 11.64 -22.40
C GLY A 294 -14.43 10.94 -22.79
N PRO A 295 -13.80 11.41 -23.87
CA PRO A 295 -12.60 10.77 -24.44
C PRO A 295 -11.39 10.81 -23.51
N GLU A 296 -11.25 11.86 -22.70
CA GLU A 296 -10.11 11.94 -21.76
C GLU A 296 -10.22 10.92 -20.62
N SER A 297 -11.42 10.68 -20.09
CA SER A 297 -11.66 9.66 -19.07
C SER A 297 -11.40 8.25 -19.61
N ALA A 298 -11.79 8.00 -20.87
CA ALA A 298 -11.46 6.76 -21.56
C ALA A 298 -9.94 6.57 -21.70
N ALA A 299 -9.20 7.60 -22.12
CA ALA A 299 -7.74 7.54 -22.22
C ALA A 299 -7.06 7.29 -20.86
N ARG A 300 -7.58 7.88 -19.77
CA ARG A 300 -7.10 7.60 -18.39
C ARG A 300 -7.33 6.14 -18.00
N TRP A 301 -8.51 5.60 -18.30
CA TRP A 301 -8.81 4.19 -18.06
C TRP A 301 -7.87 3.27 -18.87
N GLU A 302 -7.70 3.53 -20.17
CA GLU A 302 -6.81 2.74 -21.03
C GLU A 302 -5.37 2.74 -20.51
N ARG A 303 -4.88 3.88 -20.03
CA ARG A 303 -3.56 3.99 -19.40
C ARG A 303 -3.45 3.13 -18.13
N ILE A 304 -4.47 3.13 -17.28
CA ILE A 304 -4.50 2.33 -16.04
C ILE A 304 -4.55 0.83 -16.38
N GLU A 305 -5.40 0.42 -17.32
CA GLU A 305 -5.55 -0.97 -17.73
C GLU A 305 -4.28 -1.51 -18.41
N ALA A 306 -3.65 -0.72 -19.27
CA ALA A 306 -2.38 -1.07 -19.90
C ALA A 306 -1.25 -1.23 -18.86
N GLU A 307 -1.18 -0.33 -17.86
CA GLU A 307 -0.21 -0.44 -16.78
C GLU A 307 -0.46 -1.69 -15.92
N TYR A 308 -1.72 -2.08 -15.67
CA TYR A 308 -2.05 -3.32 -14.94
C TYR A 308 -1.47 -4.54 -15.67
N HIS A 309 -1.78 -4.69 -16.96
CA HIS A 309 -1.32 -5.84 -17.74
C HIS A 309 0.21 -5.88 -17.85
N ARG A 310 0.85 -4.73 -18.04
CA ARG A 310 2.32 -4.61 -18.04
C ARG A 310 2.92 -5.02 -16.71
N THR A 311 2.33 -4.56 -15.60
CA THR A 311 2.79 -4.88 -14.25
C THR A 311 2.69 -6.38 -13.99
N VAL A 312 1.54 -7.00 -14.29
CA VAL A 312 1.35 -8.45 -14.11
C VAL A 312 2.37 -9.24 -14.93
N GLY A 313 2.53 -8.93 -16.22
CA GLY A 313 3.44 -9.65 -17.10
C GLY A 313 4.90 -9.59 -16.65
N LEU A 314 5.40 -8.40 -16.28
CA LEU A 314 6.79 -8.24 -15.84
C LEU A 314 7.03 -8.77 -14.42
N LEU A 315 6.05 -8.63 -13.53
CA LEU A 315 6.14 -9.18 -12.18
C LEU A 315 6.25 -10.72 -12.21
N LEU A 316 5.44 -11.39 -13.04
CA LEU A 316 5.51 -12.84 -13.21
C LEU A 316 6.86 -13.28 -13.77
N ARG A 317 7.43 -12.53 -14.72
CA ARG A 317 8.78 -12.78 -15.25
C ARG A 317 9.86 -12.65 -14.17
N VAL A 318 9.81 -11.59 -13.37
CA VAL A 318 10.79 -11.34 -12.28
C VAL A 318 10.67 -12.39 -11.18
N THR A 319 9.46 -12.77 -10.81
CA THR A 319 9.19 -13.73 -9.73
C THR A 319 9.32 -15.19 -10.17
N GLY A 320 9.39 -15.45 -11.48
CA GLY A 320 9.43 -16.81 -12.04
C GLY A 320 8.12 -17.57 -11.87
N ARG A 321 6.98 -16.87 -11.79
CA ARG A 321 5.65 -17.45 -11.59
C ARG A 321 4.86 -17.48 -12.90
N GLU A 322 3.94 -18.43 -13.03
CA GLU A 322 3.05 -18.51 -14.20
C GLU A 322 1.77 -17.70 -13.98
N ARG A 323 1.27 -17.68 -12.75
CA ARG A 323 0.07 -16.94 -12.34
C ARG A 323 0.31 -16.23 -11.02
N LEU A 324 -0.44 -15.15 -10.81
CA LEU A 324 -0.43 -14.42 -9.55
C LEU A 324 -0.78 -15.37 -8.40
N LEU A 325 0.00 -15.26 -7.32
CA LEU A 325 -0.11 -16.02 -6.08
C LEU A 325 0.23 -17.51 -6.18
N ASP A 326 0.95 -17.97 -7.20
CA ASP A 326 1.44 -19.36 -7.25
C ASP A 326 2.33 -19.70 -6.03
N GLY A 327 3.00 -18.71 -5.44
CA GLY A 327 3.76 -18.87 -4.18
C GLY A 327 2.92 -18.97 -2.91
N VAL A 328 1.59 -18.76 -2.97
CA VAL A 328 0.68 -18.76 -1.81
C VAL A 328 -0.69 -19.38 -2.19
N PRO A 329 -0.76 -20.69 -2.51
CA PRO A 329 -1.95 -21.32 -3.11
C PRO A 329 -3.21 -21.26 -2.22
N VAL A 330 -3.05 -21.24 -0.90
CA VAL A 330 -4.17 -21.08 0.04
C VAL A 330 -4.85 -19.71 -0.13
N LEU A 331 -4.06 -18.65 -0.29
CA LEU A 331 -4.57 -17.30 -0.55
C LEU A 331 -5.22 -17.22 -1.93
N GLN A 332 -4.58 -17.79 -2.95
CA GLN A 332 -5.12 -17.88 -4.31
C GLN A 332 -6.51 -18.53 -4.32
N ARG A 333 -6.66 -19.69 -3.65
CA ARG A 333 -7.95 -20.37 -3.50
C ARG A 333 -8.97 -19.55 -2.71
N SER A 334 -8.54 -18.92 -1.61
CA SER A 334 -9.44 -18.09 -0.80
C SER A 334 -9.98 -16.90 -1.58
N ILE A 335 -9.19 -16.25 -2.42
CA ILE A 335 -9.64 -15.15 -3.28
C ILE A 335 -10.62 -15.69 -4.33
N ALA A 336 -10.26 -16.77 -5.02
CA ALA A 336 -11.10 -17.38 -6.05
C ALA A 336 -12.49 -17.79 -5.53
N LEU A 337 -12.59 -18.29 -4.29
CA LEU A 337 -13.88 -18.66 -3.67
C LEU A 337 -14.75 -17.45 -3.31
N ARG A 338 -14.16 -16.29 -3.04
CA ARG A 338 -14.89 -15.06 -2.67
C ARG A 338 -15.31 -14.25 -3.89
N ASN A 339 -14.51 -14.27 -4.96
CA ASN A 339 -14.72 -13.44 -6.15
C ASN A 339 -16.16 -13.49 -6.68
N PRO A 340 -16.81 -14.65 -6.89
CA PRO A 340 -18.18 -14.67 -7.43
C PRO A 340 -19.20 -13.82 -6.64
N TYR A 341 -19.06 -13.79 -5.30
CA TYR A 341 -19.92 -12.98 -4.43
C TYR A 341 -19.56 -11.49 -4.49
N VAL A 342 -18.26 -11.18 -4.49
CA VAL A 342 -17.78 -9.79 -4.59
C VAL A 342 -18.11 -9.20 -5.96
N ASP A 343 -17.96 -9.97 -7.03
CA ASP A 343 -18.24 -9.57 -8.41
C ASP A 343 -19.73 -9.25 -8.57
N SER A 344 -20.61 -10.12 -8.07
CA SER A 344 -22.06 -9.89 -8.06
C SER A 344 -22.43 -8.58 -7.34
N LEU A 345 -21.81 -8.30 -6.19
CA LEU A 345 -22.04 -7.05 -5.46
C LEU A 345 -21.46 -5.83 -6.19
N SER A 346 -20.31 -5.99 -6.85
CA SER A 346 -19.67 -4.93 -7.64
C SER A 346 -20.54 -4.55 -8.86
N GLU A 347 -21.09 -5.53 -9.57
CA GLU A 347 -22.03 -5.32 -10.67
C GLU A 347 -23.28 -4.56 -10.23
N LEU A 348 -23.86 -4.96 -9.10
CA LEU A 348 -24.99 -4.26 -8.50
C LEU A 348 -24.60 -2.83 -8.11
N GLN A 349 -23.41 -2.64 -7.52
CA GLN A 349 -22.91 -1.32 -7.14
C GLN A 349 -22.78 -0.40 -8.36
N VAL A 350 -22.20 -0.85 -9.47
CA VAL A 350 -22.08 -0.06 -10.72
C VAL A 350 -23.46 0.39 -11.20
N ARG A 351 -24.45 -0.51 -11.28
CA ARG A 351 -25.81 -0.16 -11.72
C ARG A 351 -26.50 0.82 -10.76
N LEU A 352 -26.33 0.62 -9.46
CA LEU A 352 -26.90 1.49 -8.43
C LEU A 352 -26.25 2.87 -8.44
N LEU A 353 -24.94 2.97 -8.65
CA LEU A 353 -24.21 4.23 -8.80
C LEU A 353 -24.68 4.99 -10.04
N ALA A 354 -24.76 4.32 -11.20
CA ALA A 354 -25.27 4.92 -12.43
C ALA A 354 -26.69 5.48 -12.24
N ARG A 355 -27.58 4.68 -11.63
CA ARG A 355 -28.94 5.12 -11.30
C ARG A 355 -28.94 6.30 -10.33
N LEU A 356 -28.21 6.21 -9.22
CA LEU A 356 -28.16 7.25 -8.19
C LEU A 356 -27.70 8.59 -8.74
N ARG A 357 -26.69 8.58 -9.62
CA ARG A 357 -26.09 9.78 -10.21
C ARG A 357 -26.96 10.43 -11.29
N ALA A 358 -27.85 9.65 -11.92
CA ALA A 358 -28.85 10.15 -12.86
C ALA A 358 -30.13 10.68 -12.20
N MET A 359 -30.35 10.41 -10.90
CA MET A 359 -31.55 10.84 -10.19
C MET A 359 -31.47 12.33 -9.79
N PRO A 360 -32.58 13.10 -9.91
CA PRO A 360 -32.70 14.44 -9.36
C PRO A 360 -32.41 14.47 -7.85
N ALA A 361 -31.86 15.57 -7.35
CA ALA A 361 -31.46 15.68 -5.94
C ALA A 361 -32.63 15.54 -4.96
N ASP A 362 -33.83 15.93 -5.39
CA ASP A 362 -35.10 15.91 -4.66
C ASP A 362 -35.94 14.64 -4.91
N ASP A 363 -35.43 13.68 -5.68
CA ASP A 363 -36.13 12.43 -5.95
C ASP A 363 -36.38 11.65 -4.64
N PRO A 364 -37.63 11.27 -4.32
CA PRO A 364 -37.99 10.62 -3.06
C PRO A 364 -37.33 9.25 -2.87
N ASP A 365 -36.96 8.58 -3.96
CA ASP A 365 -36.30 7.27 -3.94
C ASP A 365 -34.77 7.37 -3.78
N ARG A 366 -34.20 8.57 -3.91
CA ARG A 366 -32.74 8.77 -3.94
C ARG A 366 -32.05 8.27 -2.68
N ALA A 367 -32.65 8.55 -1.51
CA ALA A 367 -32.14 8.08 -0.21
C ALA A 367 -32.12 6.55 -0.12
N ARG A 368 -33.12 5.88 -0.70
CA ARG A 368 -33.21 4.42 -0.74
C ARG A 368 -32.14 3.83 -1.65
N VAL A 369 -31.91 4.40 -2.83
CA VAL A 369 -30.85 3.96 -3.75
C VAL A 369 -29.46 4.19 -3.15
N LEU A 370 -29.22 5.33 -2.50
CA LEU A 370 -27.97 5.59 -1.78
C LEU A 370 -27.72 4.52 -0.71
N ARG A 371 -28.73 4.16 0.09
CA ARG A 371 -28.61 3.09 1.08
C ARG A 371 -28.24 1.74 0.44
N LEU A 372 -28.78 1.42 -0.74
CA LEU A 372 -28.41 0.19 -1.46
C LEU A 372 -26.95 0.22 -1.92
N VAL A 373 -26.45 1.35 -2.44
CA VAL A 373 -25.00 1.53 -2.75
C VAL A 373 -24.16 1.30 -1.49
N GLN A 374 -24.58 1.87 -0.38
CA GLN A 374 -23.89 1.73 0.91
C GLN A 374 -23.84 0.28 1.41
N LEU A 375 -24.89 -0.50 1.18
CA LEU A 375 -24.91 -1.93 1.50
C LEU A 375 -23.95 -2.73 0.62
N THR A 376 -23.88 -2.45 -0.68
CA THR A 376 -22.91 -3.12 -1.56
C THR A 376 -21.47 -2.75 -1.18
N VAL A 377 -21.22 -1.49 -0.78
CA VAL A 377 -19.91 -1.06 -0.27
C VAL A 377 -19.44 -1.93 0.90
N ASN A 378 -20.31 -2.15 1.88
CA ASN A 378 -19.99 -2.99 3.04
C ASN A 378 -19.74 -4.45 2.63
N GLY A 379 -20.54 -4.99 1.71
CA GLY A 379 -20.37 -6.36 1.24
C GLY A 379 -19.08 -6.58 0.45
N VAL A 380 -18.74 -5.65 -0.47
CA VAL A 380 -17.48 -5.69 -1.22
C VAL A 380 -16.28 -5.56 -0.28
N ALA A 381 -16.35 -4.64 0.70
CA ALA A 381 -15.28 -4.49 1.68
C ALA A 381 -15.06 -5.76 2.51
N ALA A 382 -16.14 -6.42 2.95
CA ALA A 382 -16.07 -7.66 3.71
C ALA A 382 -15.44 -8.81 2.91
N GLY A 383 -15.73 -8.90 1.60
CA GLY A 383 -15.16 -9.94 0.74
C GLY A 383 -13.68 -9.72 0.40
N LEU A 384 -13.29 -8.47 0.12
CA LEU A 384 -11.92 -8.12 -0.25
C LEU A 384 -10.94 -8.09 0.93
N GLN A 385 -11.45 -7.83 2.15
CA GLN A 385 -10.64 -7.66 3.36
C GLN A 385 -9.54 -6.60 3.14
N ASN A 386 -8.26 -6.96 3.29
CA ASN A 386 -7.13 -6.05 3.12
C ASN A 386 -6.74 -5.86 1.65
N THR A 387 -6.63 -4.62 1.17
CA THR A 387 -6.48 -4.35 -0.29
C THR A 387 -5.35 -3.39 -0.67
N GLY A 388 -4.55 -2.96 0.29
CA GLY A 388 -3.37 -2.12 0.07
C GLY A 388 -3.01 -1.36 1.31
#